data_AF-A0A914PT64-F1
#
_entry.id   AF-A0A914PT64-F1
#
_cell.length_a   1.000
_cell.length_b   1.000
_cell.length_c   1.000
_cell.angle_alpha   90.00
_cell.angle_beta   90.00
_cell.angle_gamma   90.00
#
_symmetry.space_group_name_H-M   'P 1'
#
loop_
_entity.id
_entity.type
_entity.pdbx_description
1 polymer ?
#
loop_
_entity_poly.entity_id
_entity_poly.type
_entity_poly.pdbx_seq_one_letter_code
_entity_poly.pdbx_strand_id
1 'polypeptide(L)'
;MKDFDVDTIEAALDFMRFKPDSIVGKEFSLLKFATKYNIPKLLENCSINANKLEVTKTNVIEFIQTAYDYNLEKLKQKCLKFLAEKKKEIDIAESKLPYNILIDLINVL
;
A
#
# COMPACT_ATOMS: atom_id res chain seq x y z
N MET A 1 19.02 -12.80 1.76
CA MET A 1 19.24 -11.46 1.16
C MET A 1 18.64 -11.31 -0.25
N LYS A 2 17.74 -12.21 -0.71
CA LYS A 2 17.15 -12.15 -2.08
C LYS A 2 15.72 -11.56 -2.13
N ASP A 3 15.11 -11.24 -0.99
CA ASP A 3 13.69 -10.89 -0.93
C ASP A 3 13.41 -9.38 -1.01
N PHE A 4 14.43 -8.56 -0.76
CA PHE A 4 14.35 -7.11 -0.73
C PHE A 4 15.59 -6.53 -1.39
N ASP A 5 15.40 -5.45 -2.14
CA ASP A 5 16.50 -4.67 -2.69
C ASP A 5 17.31 -4.00 -1.57
N VAL A 6 18.50 -3.52 -1.95
CA VAL A 6 19.43 -2.84 -1.03
C VAL A 6 18.75 -1.61 -0.42
N ASP A 7 18.04 -0.83 -1.24
CA ASP A 7 17.39 0.41 -0.82
C ASP A 7 16.36 0.22 0.30
N THR A 8 15.59 -0.87 0.25
CA THR A 8 14.61 -1.24 1.28
C THR A 8 15.30 -1.65 2.57
N ILE A 9 16.39 -2.41 2.47
CA ILE A 9 17.18 -2.84 3.64
C ILE A 9 17.83 -1.62 4.29
N GLU A 10 18.42 -0.73 3.50
CA GLU A 10 19.06 0.51 3.98
C GLU A 10 18.06 1.43 4.67
N ALA A 11 16.88 1.64 4.07
CA ALA A 11 15.82 2.44 4.68
C ALA A 11 15.30 1.83 5.98
N ALA A 12 15.16 0.50 6.06
CA ALA A 12 14.79 -0.16 7.30
C ALA A 12 15.85 0.04 8.40
N LEU A 13 17.14 -0.06 8.05
CA LEU A 13 18.25 0.20 8.97
C LEU A 13 18.29 1.66 9.44
N ASP A 14 18.06 2.61 8.53
CA ASP A 14 18.02 4.03 8.86
C ASP A 14 16.84 4.36 9.79
N PHE A 15 15.67 3.76 9.57
CA PHE A 15 14.56 3.88 10.50
C PHE A 15 14.92 3.36 11.90
N MET A 16 15.57 2.19 11.99
CA MET A 16 16.03 1.64 13.27
C MET A 16 17.07 2.52 13.97
N ARG A 17 17.84 3.30 13.19
CA ARG A 17 18.77 4.34 13.67
C ARG A 17 18.09 5.68 13.96
N PHE A 18 16.77 5.70 14.12
CA PHE A 18 15.96 6.87 14.44
C PHE A 18 15.92 7.96 13.35
N LYS A 19 16.01 7.57 12.07
CA LYS A 19 15.76 8.47 10.92
C LYS A 19 14.40 8.17 10.28
N PRO A 20 13.28 8.71 10.78
CA PRO A 20 11.94 8.36 10.32
C PRO A 20 11.66 8.75 8.86
N ASP A 21 12.34 9.78 8.35
CA ASP A 21 12.12 10.28 6.98
C ASP A 21 12.62 9.32 5.89
N SER A 22 13.43 8.32 6.26
CA SER A 22 13.92 7.28 5.34
C SER A 22 12.82 6.40 4.73
N ILE A 23 11.60 6.47 5.28
CA ILE A 23 10.44 5.69 4.82
C ILE A 23 9.80 6.26 3.55
N VAL A 24 9.94 7.57 3.30
CA VAL A 24 9.20 8.26 2.23
C VAL A 24 9.52 7.66 0.86
N GLY A 25 8.47 7.25 0.14
CA GLY A 25 8.57 6.62 -1.18
C GLY A 25 8.96 5.13 -1.13
N LYS A 26 9.06 4.54 0.06
CA LYS A 26 9.37 3.11 0.27
C LYS A 26 8.33 2.43 1.16
N GLU A 27 7.17 3.06 1.38
CA GLU A 27 6.16 2.65 2.36
C GLU A 27 5.76 1.19 2.17
N PHE A 28 5.52 0.74 0.94
CA PHE A 28 5.03 -0.61 0.66
C PHE A 28 6.12 -1.67 0.73
N SER A 29 7.32 -1.39 0.20
CA SER A 29 8.47 -2.28 0.34
C SER A 29 8.84 -2.47 1.81
N LEU A 30 8.78 -1.38 2.61
CA LEU A 30 9.04 -1.42 4.04
C LEU A 30 7.89 -2.06 4.83
N LEU A 31 6.62 -1.94 4.41
CA LEU A 31 5.49 -2.70 4.98
C LEU A 31 5.74 -4.21 4.84
N LYS A 32 6.11 -4.65 3.63
CA LYS A 32 6.44 -6.06 3.36
C LYS A 32 7.63 -6.51 4.21
N PHE A 33 8.67 -5.70 4.29
CA PHE A 33 9.86 -5.96 5.11
C PHE A 33 9.49 -6.09 6.59
N ALA A 34 8.77 -5.11 7.13
CA ALA A 34 8.36 -5.08 8.53
C ALA A 34 7.44 -6.23 8.89
N THR A 35 6.55 -6.63 7.98
CA THR A 35 5.68 -7.80 8.15
C THR A 35 6.51 -9.08 8.18
N LYS A 36 7.43 -9.26 7.21
CA LYS A 36 8.24 -10.49 7.11
C LYS A 36 9.16 -10.68 8.33
N TYR A 37 9.79 -9.61 8.79
CA TYR A 37 10.74 -9.67 9.90
C TYR A 37 10.11 -9.33 11.25
N ASN A 38 8.78 -9.18 11.30
CA ASN A 38 8.01 -8.83 12.50
C ASN A 38 8.61 -7.65 13.27
N ILE A 39 8.63 -6.48 12.62
CA ILE A 39 9.13 -5.20 13.19
C ILE A 39 7.92 -4.27 13.38
N PRO A 40 7.18 -4.36 14.51
CA PRO A 40 5.87 -3.73 14.64
C PRO A 40 5.90 -2.20 14.52
N LYS A 41 6.96 -1.57 15.04
CA LYS A 41 7.11 -0.11 15.00
C LYS A 41 7.31 0.41 13.57
N LEU A 42 8.05 -0.33 12.73
CA LEU A 42 8.21 0.01 11.32
C LEU A 42 6.90 -0.23 10.57
N LEU A 43 6.23 -1.36 10.86
CA LEU A 43 4.92 -1.68 10.26
C LEU A 43 3.89 -0.58 10.52
N GLU A 44 3.77 -0.15 11.78
CA GLU A 44 2.86 0.94 12.17
C GLU A 44 3.21 2.25 11.45
N ASN A 45 4.49 2.62 11.42
CA ASN A 45 4.92 3.86 10.79
C ASN A 45 4.68 3.85 9.28
N CYS A 46 5.00 2.75 8.60
CA CYS A 46 4.73 2.59 7.17
C CYS A 46 3.23 2.56 6.89
N SER A 47 2.41 1.95 7.75
CA SER A 47 0.94 1.97 7.63
C SER A 47 0.37 3.39 7.75
N ILE A 48 0.87 4.18 8.71
CA ILE A 48 0.48 5.58 8.88
C ILE A 48 0.86 6.41 7.66
N ASN A 49 2.06 6.22 7.09
CA ASN A 49 2.50 6.97 5.92
C ASN A 49 1.81 6.51 4.63
N ALA A 50 1.57 5.21 4.45
CA ALA A 50 0.79 4.67 3.34
C ALA A 50 -0.61 5.33 3.25
N ASN A 51 -1.24 5.57 4.41
CA ASN A 51 -2.53 6.26 4.47
C ASN A 51 -2.47 7.74 4.05
N LYS A 52 -1.29 8.37 3.95
CA LYS A 52 -1.11 9.75 3.48
C LYS A 52 -0.87 9.83 1.97
N LEU A 53 -0.54 8.72 1.33
CA LEU A 53 -0.26 8.70 -0.11
C LEU A 53 -1.48 9.15 -0.92
N GLU A 54 -1.21 9.88 -1.99
CA GLU A 54 -2.24 10.29 -2.93
C GLU A 54 -2.60 9.14 -3.87
N VAL A 55 -3.90 8.89 -4.01
CA VAL A 55 -4.43 7.90 -4.95
C VAL A 55 -4.61 8.56 -6.31
N THR A 56 -4.07 7.93 -7.34
CA THR A 56 -4.08 8.38 -8.72
C THR A 56 -4.45 7.22 -9.64
N LYS A 57 -4.82 7.52 -10.90
CA LYS A 57 -5.16 6.50 -11.89
C LYS A 57 -4.05 5.49 -12.17
N THR A 58 -2.79 5.87 -11.96
CA THR A 58 -1.63 5.01 -12.24
C THR A 58 -1.25 4.13 -11.06
N ASN A 59 -1.64 4.47 -9.83
CA ASN A 59 -1.24 3.74 -8.62
C ASN A 59 -2.39 3.02 -7.90
N VAL A 60 -3.65 3.36 -8.22
CA VAL A 60 -4.82 2.89 -7.44
C VAL A 60 -4.97 1.37 -7.41
N ILE A 61 -4.56 0.67 -8.48
CA ILE A 61 -4.64 -0.80 -8.56
C ILE A 61 -3.62 -1.46 -7.63
N GLU A 62 -2.37 -1.01 -7.65
CA GLU A 62 -1.34 -1.49 -6.72
C GLU A 62 -1.70 -1.13 -5.26
N PHE A 63 -2.22 0.07 -5.05
CA PHE A 63 -2.56 0.58 -3.72
C PHE A 63 -3.73 -0.20 -3.12
N ILE A 64 -4.78 -0.50 -3.89
CA ILE A 64 -5.91 -1.27 -3.37
C ILE A 64 -5.46 -2.69 -3.03
N GLN A 65 -4.67 -3.36 -3.88
CA GLN A 65 -4.16 -4.70 -3.57
C GLN A 65 -3.32 -4.69 -2.28
N THR A 66 -2.37 -3.76 -2.18
CA THR A 66 -1.55 -3.58 -0.98
C THR A 66 -2.39 -3.32 0.27
N ALA A 67 -3.44 -2.51 0.14
CA ALA A 67 -4.31 -2.20 1.26
C ALA A 67 -5.06 -3.44 1.77
N TYR A 68 -5.41 -4.39 0.90
CA TYR A 68 -5.98 -5.67 1.32
C TYR A 68 -4.93 -6.59 1.95
N ASP A 69 -3.76 -6.72 1.32
CA ASP A 69 -2.69 -7.62 1.79
C ASP A 69 -2.21 -7.27 3.21
N TYR A 70 -2.18 -5.97 3.54
CA TYR A 70 -1.70 -5.46 4.83
C TYR A 70 -2.80 -4.86 5.71
N ASN A 71 -4.08 -5.09 5.41
CA ASN A 71 -5.23 -4.60 6.18
C ASN A 71 -5.22 -3.08 6.44
N LEU A 72 -4.85 -2.27 5.45
CA LEU A 72 -4.78 -0.81 5.53
C LEU A 72 -6.16 -0.19 5.24
N GLU A 73 -7.08 -0.26 6.20
CA GLU A 73 -8.49 0.10 5.99
C GLU A 73 -8.69 1.54 5.45
N LYS A 74 -7.95 2.53 5.95
CA LYS A 74 -8.06 3.91 5.46
C LYS A 74 -7.61 4.04 3.99
N LEU A 75 -6.52 3.40 3.60
CA LEU A 75 -6.06 3.38 2.22
C LEU A 75 -7.05 2.61 1.32
N LYS A 76 -7.55 1.48 1.80
CA LYS A 76 -8.59 0.70 1.11
C LYS A 76 -9.80 1.57 0.77
N GLN A 77 -10.35 2.29 1.74
CA GLN A 77 -11.51 3.18 1.52
C GLN A 77 -11.21 4.31 0.54
N LYS A 78 -10.02 4.93 0.61
CA LYS A 78 -9.58 5.94 -0.36
C LYS A 78 -9.54 5.39 -1.79
N CYS A 79 -8.96 4.21 -1.97
CA CYS A 79 -8.86 3.56 -3.27
C CYS A 79 -10.22 3.14 -3.81
N LEU A 80 -11.11 2.55 -3.00
CA LEU A 80 -12.47 2.18 -3.42
C LEU A 80 -13.26 3.41 -3.87
N LYS A 81 -13.20 4.49 -3.09
CA LYS A 81 -13.85 5.76 -3.46
C LYS A 81 -13.33 6.31 -4.79
N PHE A 82 -12.01 6.33 -4.98
CA PHE A 82 -11.40 6.79 -6.22
C PHE A 82 -11.83 5.94 -7.42
N LEU A 83 -11.82 4.60 -7.29
CA LEU A 83 -12.26 3.69 -8.34
C LEU A 83 -13.74 3.88 -8.69
N ALA A 84 -14.61 4.09 -7.70
CA ALA A 84 -16.02 4.36 -7.92
C ALA A 84 -16.25 5.67 -8.70
N GLU A 85 -15.54 6.74 -8.32
CA GLU A 85 -15.60 8.06 -8.98
C GLU A 85 -15.03 8.02 -10.41
N LYS A 86 -14.00 7.19 -10.65
CA LYS A 86 -13.24 7.12 -11.92
C LYS A 86 -13.51 5.87 -12.75
N LYS A 87 -14.60 5.15 -12.48
CA LYS A 87 -14.93 3.86 -13.13
C LYS A 87 -14.94 3.86 -14.67
N LYS A 88 -15.16 5.02 -15.30
CA LYS A 88 -15.15 5.17 -16.76
C LYS A 88 -13.75 5.39 -17.35
N GLU A 89 -12.79 5.79 -16.52
CA GLU A 89 -11.41 6.12 -16.92
C GLU A 89 -10.43 4.97 -16.62
N ILE A 90 -10.85 3.99 -15.82
CA ILE A 90 -10.01 2.90 -15.33
C ILE A 90 -10.61 1.58 -15.81
N ASP A 91 -9.83 0.81 -16.57
CA ASP A 91 -10.23 -0.53 -16.98
C ASP A 91 -10.02 -1.53 -15.83
N ILE A 92 -11.06 -1.66 -15.01
CA ILE A 92 -11.08 -2.57 -13.86
C ILE A 92 -11.07 -4.04 -14.32
N ALA A 93 -11.59 -4.33 -15.52
CA ALA A 93 -11.63 -5.69 -16.04
C ALA A 93 -10.23 -6.17 -16.45
N GLU A 94 -9.43 -5.30 -17.06
CA GLU A 94 -8.03 -5.61 -17.39
C GLU A 94 -7.12 -5.67 -16.16
N SER A 95 -7.50 -4.99 -15.07
CA SER A 95 -6.71 -4.88 -13.83
C SER A 95 -6.59 -6.20 -13.04
N LYS A 96 -7.37 -7.23 -13.38
CA LYS A 96 -7.37 -8.56 -12.72
C LYS A 96 -7.43 -8.47 -11.18
N LEU A 97 -8.26 -7.56 -10.66
CA LEU A 97 -8.42 -7.39 -9.23
C LEU A 97 -8.97 -8.69 -8.59
N PRO A 98 -8.47 -9.08 -7.41
CA PRO A 98 -9.03 -10.19 -6.64
C PRO A 98 -10.54 -10.03 -6.36
N TYR A 99 -11.26 -11.15 -6.29
CA TYR A 99 -12.72 -11.17 -6.20
C TYR A 99 -13.28 -10.41 -4.99
N ASN A 100 -12.61 -10.49 -3.84
CA ASN A 100 -12.97 -9.72 -2.64
C ASN A 100 -12.93 -8.20 -2.87
N ILE A 101 -11.97 -7.70 -3.67
CA ILE A 101 -11.89 -6.28 -4.03
C ILE A 101 -13.05 -5.89 -4.95
N LEU A 102 -13.40 -6.76 -5.90
CA LEU A 102 -14.51 -6.53 -6.82
C LEU A 102 -15.86 -6.47 -6.09
N ILE A 103 -16.10 -7.35 -5.11
CA ILE A 103 -17.30 -7.32 -4.26
C ILE A 103 -17.41 -5.98 -3.53
N ASP A 104 -16.35 -5.56 -2.84
CA ASP A 104 -16.37 -4.32 -2.07
C ASP A 104 -16.55 -3.10 -2.97
N LEU A 105 -16.01 -3.13 -4.19
CA LEU A 105 -16.26 -2.08 -5.17
C LEU A 105 -17.73 -2.01 -5.62
N ILE A 106 -18.39 -3.15 -5.82
CA ILE A 106 -19.83 -3.20 -6.14
C ILE A 106 -20.65 -2.59 -5.00
N ASN A 107 -20.28 -2.85 -3.74
CA ASN A 107 -20.99 -2.32 -2.57
C ASN A 107 -20.79 -0.80 -2.34
N VAL A 108 -19.82 -0.20 -3.01
CA VAL A 108 -19.52 1.25 -2.94
C VAL A 108 -20.18 2.02 -4.10
N LEU A 109 -20.67 1.34 -5.13
CA LEU A 109 -21.34 1.91 -6.32
C LEU A 109 -22.86 2.05 -6.11
#